data_AF-A0A9E2NVZ5-F1
#
_entry.id   AF-A0A9E2NVZ5-F1
#
_cell.length_a   1.000
_cell.length_b   1.000
_cell.length_c   1.000
_cell.angle_alpha   90.00
_cell.angle_beta   90.00
_cell.angle_gamma   90.00
#
_symmetry.space_group_name_H-M   'P 1'
#
loop_
_entity.id
_entity.type
_entity.pdbx_description
1 polymer ?
#
loop_
_entity_poly.entity_id
_entity_poly.type
_entity_poly.pdbx_seq_one_letter_code
_entity_poly.pdbx_strand_id
1 'polypeptide(L)'
;MQSSKILIFGGSFDPIHVGHTNMLNEAIKEIEPDLVYVVPNYISPTKDEFYSTPEQRIEMLNLAFKNCNNIKISDFEIKQKKSVKTWETIQHFLTIHPNSEFFLLIGSDQLVNFKQWYEYEKILENVKLVVYPRNLNDIKFNGIEYFLLQGPILDVSSTKIREKVMPFELNEKVLNYINDNGIYAINRIREYESDHRFNHSLRVAYMAREIMNNFDPKMSNIAYTIGLYHDIAKEMAAEKQIFIAKNILGIHNFVSYKVLHGYIGSYILKTKYLCSNKLILQAIDRHTLPYYQYDDEPNILDKVLYLADKLEPSRTDEDVFGKSVQYFRELAYKDVNKCFNELYSWLQENLKGKK
;
A
#
# COMPACT_ATOMS: atom_id res chain seq x y z
N MET A 1 -34.72 25.19 10.68
CA MET A 1 -33.83 24.47 9.73
C MET A 1 -34.24 23.01 9.79
N GLN A 2 -34.35 22.33 8.65
CA GLN A 2 -34.70 20.92 8.63
C GLN A 2 -33.59 20.12 9.32
N SER A 3 -33.95 19.19 10.20
CA SER A 3 -33.00 18.29 10.85
C SER A 3 -32.42 17.36 9.79
N SER A 4 -31.09 17.33 9.66
CA SER A 4 -30.39 16.44 8.74
C SER A 4 -29.96 15.17 9.46
N LYS A 5 -30.04 14.03 8.77
CA LYS A 5 -29.48 12.76 9.25
C LYS A 5 -28.00 12.67 8.89
N ILE A 6 -27.15 12.53 9.89
CA ILE A 6 -25.70 12.45 9.71
C ILE A 6 -25.18 11.10 10.21
N LEU A 7 -24.53 10.35 9.33
CA LEU A 7 -23.88 9.09 9.66
C LEU A 7 -22.38 9.29 9.88
N ILE A 8 -21.87 8.91 11.04
CA ILE A 8 -20.44 8.91 11.37
C ILE A 8 -19.90 7.48 11.22
N PHE A 9 -18.87 7.30 10.41
CA PHE A 9 -18.18 6.03 10.20
C PHE A 9 -16.68 6.17 10.50
N GLY A 10 -16.28 5.77 11.70
CA GLY A 10 -14.89 5.83 12.15
C GLY A 10 -14.11 4.55 11.84
N GLY A 11 -12.80 4.67 11.65
CA GLY A 11 -11.93 3.51 11.50
C GLY A 11 -10.47 3.83 11.20
N SER A 12 -9.62 2.80 11.27
CA SER A 12 -8.20 2.95 10.90
C SER A 12 -8.02 3.09 9.39
N PHE A 13 -8.79 2.34 8.58
CA PHE A 13 -8.71 2.32 7.12
C PHE A 13 -7.28 2.12 6.57
N ASP A 14 -6.59 1.07 7.03
CA ASP A 14 -5.19 0.81 6.68
C ASP A 14 -4.98 -0.57 6.02
N PRO A 15 -5.56 -0.83 4.82
CA PRO A 15 -6.29 0.12 3.97
C PRO A 15 -7.83 0.03 4.13
N ILE A 16 -8.54 1.00 3.57
CA ILE A 16 -9.98 0.88 3.23
C ILE A 16 -10.17 -0.30 2.26
N HIS A 17 -11.23 -1.09 2.44
CA HIS A 17 -11.47 -2.32 1.67
C HIS A 17 -12.96 -2.66 1.55
N VAL A 18 -13.30 -3.69 0.79
CA VAL A 18 -14.69 -4.06 0.46
C VAL A 18 -15.57 -4.31 1.69
N GLY A 19 -15.01 -4.92 2.74
CA GLY A 19 -15.71 -5.06 4.02
C GLY A 19 -16.17 -3.72 4.63
N HIS A 20 -15.35 -2.67 4.55
CA HIS A 20 -15.72 -1.33 5.02
C HIS A 20 -16.75 -0.68 4.10
N THR A 21 -16.59 -0.77 2.78
CA THR A 21 -17.52 -0.15 1.83
C THR A 21 -18.89 -0.83 1.85
N ASN A 22 -18.94 -2.17 2.01
CA ASN A 22 -20.21 -2.89 2.15
C ASN A 22 -20.92 -2.50 3.44
N MET A 23 -20.19 -2.45 4.55
CA MET A 23 -20.72 -1.97 5.82
C MET A 23 -21.31 -0.57 5.72
N LEU A 24 -20.61 0.36 5.05
CA LEU A 24 -21.12 1.71 4.84
C LEU A 24 -22.31 1.75 3.88
N ASN A 25 -22.29 0.96 2.82
CA ASN A 25 -23.38 0.91 1.84
C ASN A 25 -24.68 0.38 2.46
N GLU A 26 -24.62 -0.66 3.30
CA GLU A 26 -25.81 -1.17 4.00
C GLU A 26 -26.34 -0.13 5.00
N ALA A 27 -25.46 0.59 5.69
CA ALA A 27 -25.86 1.69 6.58
C ALA A 27 -26.55 2.83 5.81
N ILE A 28 -26.03 3.20 4.64
CA ILE A 28 -26.62 4.24 3.79
C ILE A 28 -28.02 3.83 3.32
N LYS A 29 -28.22 2.56 2.93
CA LYS A 29 -29.53 2.06 2.51
C LYS A 29 -30.55 2.07 3.64
N GLU A 30 -30.15 1.65 4.84
CA GLU A 30 -31.05 1.54 5.99
C GLU A 30 -31.43 2.92 6.56
N ILE A 31 -30.46 3.82 6.69
CA ILE A 31 -30.65 5.09 7.40
C ILE A 31 -31.10 6.21 6.46
N GLU A 32 -30.73 6.11 5.18
CA GLU A 32 -30.87 7.16 4.17
C GLU A 32 -30.31 8.52 4.68
N PRO A 33 -29.02 8.59 5.06
CA PRO A 33 -28.45 9.81 5.62
C PRO A 33 -28.26 10.89 4.56
N ASP A 34 -28.55 12.14 4.92
CA ASP A 34 -28.26 13.32 4.09
C ASP A 34 -26.74 13.50 3.90
N LEU A 35 -25.96 13.14 4.91
CA LEU A 35 -24.52 13.27 4.92
C LEU A 35 -23.83 12.14 5.69
N VAL A 36 -22.72 11.65 5.15
CA VAL A 36 -21.83 10.68 5.78
C VAL A 36 -20.48 11.34 6.05
N TYR A 37 -19.98 11.19 7.28
CA TYR A 37 -18.60 11.48 7.64
C TYR A 37 -17.82 10.20 7.83
N VAL A 38 -16.82 9.97 6.98
CA VAL A 38 -15.83 8.92 7.18
C VAL A 38 -14.64 9.52 7.92
N VAL A 39 -14.32 8.97 9.09
CA VAL A 39 -13.37 9.57 10.04
C VAL A 39 -12.18 8.63 10.26
N PRO A 40 -11.07 8.80 9.51
CA PRO A 40 -9.84 8.06 9.79
C PRO A 40 -9.22 8.46 11.13
N ASN A 41 -8.93 7.49 12.01
CA ASN A 41 -8.28 7.77 13.29
C ASN A 41 -6.80 8.18 13.10
N TYR A 42 -6.24 9.06 13.94
CA TYR A 42 -4.79 9.40 13.89
C TYR A 42 -3.91 8.22 14.33
N ILE A 43 -4.25 7.62 15.47
CA ILE A 43 -3.73 6.36 16.03
C ILE A 43 -4.97 5.56 16.46
N SER A 44 -4.97 4.25 16.23
CA SER A 44 -6.08 3.41 16.70
C SER A 44 -5.96 3.22 18.21
N PRO A 45 -7.06 3.34 18.98
CA PRO A 45 -7.03 3.00 20.40
C PRO A 45 -6.65 1.54 20.69
N THR A 46 -6.65 0.67 19.67
CA THR A 46 -6.44 -0.79 19.79
C THR A 46 -5.30 -1.33 18.91
N LYS A 47 -4.53 -0.47 18.21
CA LYS A 47 -3.38 -0.90 17.39
C LYS A 47 -2.18 -0.01 17.67
N ASP A 48 -1.01 -0.65 17.82
CA ASP A 48 0.23 0.04 18.19
C ASP A 48 0.91 0.72 17.00
N GLU A 49 0.72 0.23 15.76
CA GLU A 49 1.33 0.81 14.56
C GLU A 49 0.39 0.79 13.35
N PHE A 50 0.47 1.85 12.53
CA PHE A 50 -0.10 1.89 11.19
C PHE A 50 1.01 1.75 10.16
N TYR A 51 0.71 1.06 9.06
CA TYR A 51 1.67 0.82 7.99
C TYR A 51 1.56 1.84 6.85
N SER A 52 0.55 2.70 6.90
CA SER A 52 0.40 3.86 6.02
C SER A 52 0.35 5.14 6.85
N THR A 53 0.87 6.24 6.28
CA THR A 53 0.75 7.55 6.91
C THR A 53 -0.72 8.02 6.95
N PRO A 54 -1.09 8.96 7.85
CA PRO A 54 -2.42 9.55 7.85
C PRO A 54 -2.85 10.10 6.48
N GLU A 55 -1.93 10.75 5.75
CA GLU A 55 -2.18 11.32 4.43
C GLU A 55 -2.46 10.24 3.39
N GLN A 56 -1.70 9.14 3.41
CA GLN A 56 -1.94 7.99 2.53
C GLN A 56 -3.32 7.36 2.79
N ARG A 57 -3.75 7.27 4.05
CA ARG A 57 -5.07 6.74 4.41
C ARG A 57 -6.20 7.66 3.95
N ILE A 58 -6.03 8.98 4.09
CA ILE A 58 -6.97 9.97 3.53
C ILE A 58 -7.05 9.81 2.01
N GLU A 59 -5.92 9.67 1.32
CA GLU A 59 -5.93 9.54 -0.14
C GLU A 59 -6.60 8.24 -0.59
N MET A 60 -6.34 7.12 0.08
CA MET A 60 -7.04 5.87 -0.18
C MET A 60 -8.57 6.01 0.02
N LEU A 61 -9.01 6.75 1.05
CA LEU A 61 -10.42 7.04 1.27
C LEU A 61 -11.02 7.94 0.17
N ASN A 62 -10.30 8.99 -0.25
CA ASN A 62 -10.71 9.86 -1.35
C ASN A 62 -10.87 9.06 -2.66
N LEU A 63 -9.95 8.13 -2.94
CA LEU A 63 -10.02 7.26 -4.11
C LEU A 63 -11.20 6.30 -4.04
N ALA A 64 -11.46 5.72 -2.85
CA ALA A 64 -12.58 4.81 -2.63
C ALA A 64 -13.95 5.49 -2.80
N PHE A 65 -14.08 6.74 -2.37
CA PHE A 65 -15.36 7.47 -2.32
C PHE A 65 -15.48 8.62 -3.33
N LYS A 66 -14.58 8.70 -4.32
CA LYS A 66 -14.48 9.81 -5.28
C LYS A 66 -15.82 10.20 -5.95
N ASN A 67 -16.70 9.23 -6.18
CA ASN A 67 -17.98 9.44 -6.88
C ASN A 67 -19.19 9.46 -5.93
N CYS A 68 -18.98 9.57 -4.62
CA CYS A 68 -20.04 9.53 -3.61
C CYS A 68 -20.29 10.94 -3.06
N ASN A 69 -21.26 11.66 -3.64
CA ASN A 69 -21.50 13.07 -3.34
C ASN A 69 -21.92 13.36 -1.88
N ASN A 70 -22.53 12.39 -1.21
CA ASN A 70 -22.97 12.51 0.19
C ASN A 70 -21.94 11.99 1.20
N ILE A 71 -20.72 11.62 0.77
CA ILE A 71 -19.65 11.15 1.65
C ILE A 71 -18.54 12.19 1.75
N LYS A 72 -18.21 12.59 2.99
CA LYS A 72 -17.08 13.49 3.30
C LYS A 72 -16.05 12.76 4.15
N ILE A 73 -14.78 12.88 3.76
CA ILE A 73 -13.66 12.44 4.60
C ILE A 73 -13.36 13.55 5.60
N SER A 74 -13.44 13.24 6.90
CA SER A 74 -13.10 14.18 7.98
C SER A 74 -11.71 13.87 8.52
N ASP A 75 -10.78 14.79 8.32
CA ASP A 75 -9.42 14.71 8.89
C ASP A 75 -9.35 15.20 10.35
N PHE A 76 -10.51 15.41 11.01
CA PHE A 76 -10.59 15.95 12.37
C PHE A 76 -9.69 15.19 13.34
N GLU A 77 -9.80 13.86 13.40
CA GLU A 77 -9.00 13.05 14.31
C GLU A 77 -7.52 13.07 13.94
N ILE A 78 -7.18 12.96 12.65
CA ILE A 78 -5.81 13.06 12.13
C ILE A 78 -5.14 14.37 12.57
N LYS A 79 -5.86 15.49 12.46
CA LYS A 79 -5.36 16.82 12.85
C LYS A 79 -5.07 16.96 14.35
N GLN A 80 -5.67 16.13 15.20
CA GLN A 80 -5.40 16.17 16.64
C GLN A 80 -3.99 15.66 16.99
N LYS A 81 -3.36 14.87 16.12
CA LYS A 81 -2.04 14.26 16.36
C LYS A 81 -1.94 13.47 17.68
N LYS A 82 -3.07 12.96 18.18
CA LYS A 82 -3.20 12.12 19.37
C LYS A 82 -4.31 11.09 19.16
N SER A 83 -4.39 10.08 20.03
CA SER A 83 -5.59 9.24 20.08
C SER A 83 -6.79 10.12 20.47
N VAL A 84 -7.88 10.00 19.71
CA VAL A 84 -9.15 10.69 19.95
C VAL A 84 -10.18 9.65 20.36
N LYS A 85 -10.91 9.90 21.45
CA LYS A 85 -12.03 9.04 21.86
C LYS A 85 -13.25 9.34 21.01
N THR A 86 -14.07 8.33 20.70
CA THR A 86 -15.29 8.49 19.88
C THR A 86 -16.19 9.62 20.39
N TRP A 87 -16.31 9.79 21.70
CA TRP A 87 -17.07 10.89 22.28
C TRP A 87 -16.55 12.28 21.86
N GLU A 88 -15.23 12.50 21.84
CA GLU A 88 -14.63 13.76 21.36
C GLU A 88 -14.99 14.02 19.88
N THR A 89 -15.00 12.97 19.06
CA THR A 89 -15.41 13.05 17.65
C THR A 89 -16.89 13.41 17.51
N ILE A 90 -17.77 12.83 18.33
CA ILE A 90 -19.20 13.17 18.35
C ILE A 90 -19.42 14.62 18.79
N GLN A 91 -18.73 15.08 19.84
CA GLN A 91 -18.79 16.48 20.29
C GLN A 91 -18.40 17.48 19.19
N HIS A 92 -17.36 17.15 18.42
CA HIS A 92 -16.97 17.96 17.26
C HIS A 92 -18.13 18.10 16.27
N PHE A 93 -18.77 17.00 15.89
CA PHE A 93 -19.87 17.03 14.93
C PHE A 93 -21.16 17.67 15.48
N LEU A 94 -21.49 17.47 16.76
CA LEU A 94 -22.59 18.17 17.43
C LEU A 94 -22.38 19.69 17.40
N THR A 95 -21.14 20.16 17.54
CA THR A 95 -20.80 21.59 17.49
C THR A 95 -21.05 22.18 16.11
N ILE A 96 -20.67 21.46 15.05
CA ILE A 96 -20.80 21.97 13.67
C ILE A 96 -22.17 21.68 13.03
N HIS A 97 -22.97 20.76 13.60
CA HIS A 97 -24.33 20.43 13.15
C HIS A 97 -25.32 20.29 14.33
N PRO A 98 -25.60 21.38 15.08
CA PRO A 98 -26.33 21.31 16.36
C PRO A 98 -27.79 20.86 16.28
N ASN A 99 -28.40 20.84 15.10
CA ASN A 99 -29.81 20.46 14.90
C ASN A 99 -29.98 19.14 14.12
N SER A 100 -28.89 18.37 13.97
CA SER A 100 -28.90 17.13 13.18
C SER A 100 -29.13 15.90 14.06
N GLU A 101 -29.70 14.86 13.47
CA GLU A 101 -29.80 13.54 14.05
C GLU A 101 -28.56 12.73 13.68
N PHE A 102 -27.87 12.19 14.68
CA PHE A 102 -26.62 11.47 14.47
C PHE A 102 -26.77 9.97 14.56
N PHE A 103 -26.07 9.28 13.68
CA PHE A 103 -25.94 7.83 13.63
C PHE A 103 -24.46 7.47 13.71
N LEU A 104 -24.11 6.45 14.48
CA LEU A 104 -22.73 5.97 14.58
C LEU A 104 -22.65 4.53 14.07
N LEU A 105 -21.93 4.35 12.97
CA LEU A 105 -21.75 3.04 12.33
C LEU A 105 -20.55 2.30 12.93
N ILE A 106 -20.80 1.13 13.53
CA ILE A 106 -19.79 0.25 14.13
C ILE A 106 -19.98 -1.21 13.70
N GLY A 107 -18.92 -2.01 13.82
CA GLY A 107 -19.01 -3.47 13.62
C GLY A 107 -19.47 -4.16 14.90
N SER A 108 -20.07 -5.35 14.77
CA SER A 108 -20.50 -6.16 15.92
C SER A 108 -19.36 -6.51 16.87
N ASP A 109 -18.14 -6.63 16.35
CA ASP A 109 -16.91 -6.85 17.13
C ASP A 109 -16.64 -5.71 18.13
N GLN A 110 -17.00 -4.48 17.77
CA GLN A 110 -16.88 -3.31 18.65
C GLN A 110 -18.04 -3.22 19.66
N LEU A 111 -19.23 -3.69 19.27
CA LEU A 111 -20.42 -3.69 20.12
C LEU A 111 -20.19 -4.50 21.42
N VAL A 112 -19.46 -5.61 21.34
CA VAL A 112 -19.15 -6.48 22.49
C VAL A 112 -18.55 -5.71 23.67
N ASN A 113 -17.64 -4.77 23.38
CA ASN A 113 -16.93 -3.98 24.39
C ASN A 113 -17.39 -2.52 24.44
N PHE A 114 -18.54 -2.18 23.86
CA PHE A 114 -18.97 -0.78 23.72
C PHE A 114 -19.11 -0.06 25.06
N LYS A 115 -19.57 -0.74 26.13
CA LYS A 115 -19.68 -0.16 27.48
C LYS A 115 -18.34 0.21 28.12
N GLN A 116 -17.22 -0.23 27.54
CA GLN A 116 -15.87 0.16 27.97
C GLN A 116 -15.39 1.44 27.25
N TRP A 117 -16.14 1.96 26.28
CA TRP A 117 -15.78 3.18 25.59
C TRP A 117 -15.89 4.37 26.54
N TYR A 118 -14.95 5.30 26.40
CA TYR A 118 -14.96 6.53 27.19
C TYR A 118 -16.27 7.28 26.96
N GLU A 119 -17.00 7.55 28.04
CA GLU A 119 -18.29 8.26 28.02
C GLU A 119 -19.37 7.57 27.16
N TYR A 120 -19.42 6.23 27.17
CA TYR A 120 -20.36 5.45 26.34
C TYR A 120 -21.84 5.86 26.54
N GLU A 121 -22.25 6.26 27.75
CA GLU A 121 -23.62 6.72 28.04
C GLU A 121 -23.94 8.01 27.28
N LYS A 122 -23.02 8.99 27.31
CA LYS A 122 -23.15 10.23 26.51
C LYS A 122 -23.18 9.95 25.02
N ILE A 123 -22.44 8.94 24.55
CA ILE A 123 -22.53 8.51 23.16
C ILE A 123 -23.96 8.07 22.85
N LEU A 124 -24.55 7.16 23.64
CA LEU A 124 -25.91 6.66 23.43
C LEU A 124 -26.99 7.73 23.55
N GLU A 125 -26.78 8.76 24.37
CA GLU A 125 -27.70 9.90 24.47
C GLU A 125 -27.70 10.81 23.23
N ASN A 126 -26.60 10.82 22.46
CA ASN A 126 -26.39 11.78 21.37
C ASN A 126 -26.37 11.15 19.98
N VAL A 127 -26.24 9.82 19.86
CA VAL A 127 -26.24 9.11 18.57
C VAL A 127 -27.05 7.82 18.62
N LYS A 128 -27.65 7.47 17.48
CA LYS A 128 -28.23 6.16 17.24
C LYS A 128 -27.16 5.19 16.75
N LEU A 129 -26.95 4.08 17.46
CA LEU A 129 -25.98 3.07 17.01
C LEU A 129 -26.52 2.30 15.81
N VAL A 130 -25.67 2.14 14.80
CA VAL A 130 -25.92 1.32 13.62
C VAL A 130 -24.83 0.25 13.58
N VAL A 131 -25.23 -1.01 13.68
CA VAL A 131 -24.31 -2.14 13.89
C VAL A 131 -24.32 -3.03 12.66
N TYR A 132 -23.13 -3.24 12.07
CA TYR A 132 -22.93 -4.21 10.99
C TYR A 132 -22.46 -5.56 11.55
N PRO A 133 -23.09 -6.68 11.18
CA PRO A 133 -22.71 -8.00 11.66
C PRO A 133 -21.36 -8.42 11.09
N ARG A 134 -20.37 -8.69 11.96
CA ARG A 134 -19.08 -9.30 11.60
C ARG A 134 -18.96 -10.74 12.09
N ASN A 135 -19.67 -11.08 13.16
CA ASN A 135 -19.82 -12.44 13.64
C ASN A 135 -21.21 -12.57 14.28
N LEU A 136 -21.94 -13.64 13.95
CA LEU A 136 -23.27 -13.90 14.52
C LEU A 136 -23.22 -14.05 16.05
N ASN A 137 -22.08 -14.50 16.60
CA ASN A 137 -21.92 -14.67 18.05
C ASN A 137 -21.80 -13.33 18.82
N ASP A 138 -21.49 -12.24 18.14
CA ASP A 138 -21.38 -10.90 18.74
C ASP A 138 -22.75 -10.26 18.93
N ILE A 139 -23.74 -10.69 18.14
CA ILE A 139 -25.09 -10.15 18.11
C ILE A 139 -25.89 -10.80 19.25
N LYS A 140 -25.69 -10.27 20.46
CA LYS A 140 -26.43 -10.69 21.66
C LYS A 140 -27.10 -9.48 22.28
N PHE A 141 -28.14 -9.74 23.06
CA PHE A 141 -28.72 -8.71 23.91
C PHE A 141 -27.69 -8.28 24.96
N ASN A 142 -27.22 -7.03 24.86
CA ASN A 142 -26.26 -6.42 25.77
C ASN A 142 -26.87 -5.22 26.54
N GLY A 143 -28.18 -5.00 26.38
CA GLY A 143 -28.92 -3.87 26.96
C GLY A 143 -28.65 -2.52 26.26
N ILE A 144 -28.05 -2.53 25.07
CA ILE A 144 -27.86 -1.33 24.23
C ILE A 144 -28.85 -1.42 23.07
N GLU A 145 -29.54 -0.32 22.79
CA GLU A 145 -30.40 -0.18 21.61
C GLU A 145 -29.56 0.15 20.37
N TYR A 146 -29.78 -0.56 19.28
CA TYR A 146 -29.07 -0.34 18.01
C TYR A 146 -29.89 -0.81 16.81
N PHE A 147 -29.62 -0.21 15.64
CA PHE A 147 -30.09 -0.68 14.34
C PHE A 147 -29.15 -1.77 13.83
N LEU A 148 -29.62 -3.02 13.77
CA LEU A 148 -28.84 -4.11 13.20
C LEU A 148 -29.00 -4.14 11.68
N LEU A 149 -27.90 -3.91 10.97
CA LEU A 149 -27.88 -3.99 9.51
C LEU A 149 -27.93 -5.44 9.03
N GLN A 150 -28.49 -5.62 7.83
CA GLN A 150 -28.45 -6.89 7.12
C GLN A 150 -27.36 -6.84 6.05
N GLY A 151 -26.46 -7.82 6.04
CA GLY A 151 -25.39 -7.88 5.06
C GLY A 151 -24.53 -9.13 5.20
N PRO A 152 -23.77 -9.50 4.15
CA PRO A 152 -22.90 -10.66 4.20
C PRO A 152 -21.74 -10.41 5.18
N ILE A 153 -21.42 -11.42 5.99
CA ILE A 153 -20.17 -11.44 6.75
C ILE A 153 -19.05 -11.78 5.77
N LEU A 154 -18.21 -10.79 5.47
CA LEU A 154 -17.08 -10.95 4.56
C LEU A 154 -15.82 -11.32 5.33
N ASP A 155 -15.14 -12.39 4.91
CA ASP A 155 -13.82 -12.75 5.44
C ASP A 155 -12.70 -11.92 4.78
N VAL A 156 -12.72 -10.60 5.04
CA VAL A 156 -11.72 -9.64 4.56
C VAL A 156 -11.26 -8.77 5.71
N SER A 157 -9.95 -8.53 5.80
CA SER A 157 -9.39 -7.62 6.78
C SER A 157 -8.21 -6.85 6.19
N SER A 158 -7.99 -5.63 6.68
CA SER A 158 -6.80 -4.86 6.32
C SER A 158 -5.51 -5.63 6.59
N THR A 159 -5.45 -6.45 7.65
CA THR A 159 -4.27 -7.27 7.96
C THR A 159 -3.97 -8.26 6.83
N LYS A 160 -4.97 -9.03 6.39
CA LYS A 160 -4.81 -9.97 5.26
C LYS A 160 -4.36 -9.24 3.99
N ILE A 161 -4.97 -8.08 3.68
CA ILE A 161 -4.67 -7.29 2.49
C ILE A 161 -3.22 -6.76 2.46
N ARG A 162 -2.66 -6.40 3.62
CA ARG A 162 -1.26 -5.95 3.70
C ARG A 162 -0.29 -7.08 3.32
N GLU A 163 -0.60 -8.32 3.68
CA GLU A 163 0.21 -9.51 3.37
C GLU A 163 -0.02 -10.04 1.95
N LYS A 164 -1.27 -10.04 1.48
CA LYS A 164 -1.67 -10.49 0.14
C LYS A 164 -3.00 -9.87 -0.24
N VAL A 165 -3.16 -9.51 -1.52
CA VAL A 165 -4.42 -8.97 -2.02
C VAL A 165 -5.16 -10.04 -2.82
N MET A 166 -6.42 -10.31 -2.49
CA MET A 166 -7.30 -11.13 -3.33
C MET A 166 -8.13 -10.25 -4.28
N PRO A 167 -8.55 -10.78 -5.45
CA PRO A 167 -9.40 -10.04 -6.36
C PRO A 167 -10.66 -9.51 -5.68
N PHE A 168 -11.06 -8.28 -6.03
CA PHE A 168 -12.26 -7.59 -5.53
C PHE A 168 -12.28 -7.20 -4.05
N GLU A 169 -11.21 -7.45 -3.27
CA GLU A 169 -11.12 -6.98 -1.88
C GLU A 169 -10.88 -5.48 -1.76
N LEU A 170 -10.30 -4.86 -2.80
CA LEU A 170 -9.99 -3.44 -2.88
C LEU A 170 -10.61 -2.80 -4.11
N ASN A 171 -10.96 -1.52 -3.98
CA ASN A 171 -11.20 -0.66 -5.14
C ASN A 171 -9.91 -0.59 -5.99
N GLU A 172 -10.04 -0.70 -7.31
CA GLU A 172 -8.90 -0.72 -8.23
C GLU A 172 -7.99 0.51 -8.08
N LYS A 173 -8.55 1.70 -7.87
CA LYS A 173 -7.76 2.93 -7.69
C LYS A 173 -6.97 2.91 -6.39
N VAL A 174 -7.55 2.36 -5.32
CA VAL A 174 -6.88 2.18 -4.03
C VAL A 174 -5.74 1.17 -4.17
N LEU A 175 -5.98 0.05 -4.85
CA LEU A 175 -4.96 -0.96 -5.13
C LEU A 175 -3.79 -0.40 -5.94
N ASN A 176 -4.08 0.34 -7.02
CA ASN A 176 -3.05 0.98 -7.83
C ASN A 176 -2.26 2.00 -7.00
N TYR A 177 -2.95 2.82 -6.20
CA TYR A 177 -2.28 3.77 -5.30
C TYR A 177 -1.36 3.09 -4.28
N ILE A 178 -1.80 1.98 -3.67
CA ILE A 178 -0.97 1.18 -2.75
C ILE A 178 0.30 0.69 -3.45
N ASN A 179 0.15 0.09 -4.63
CA ASN A 179 1.27 -0.48 -5.37
C ASN A 179 2.21 0.61 -5.90
N ASP A 180 1.68 1.69 -6.48
CA ASP A 180 2.48 2.78 -7.06
C ASP A 180 3.26 3.58 -6.01
N ASN A 181 2.80 3.55 -4.76
CA ASN A 181 3.43 4.25 -3.64
C ASN A 181 4.19 3.33 -2.67
N GLY A 182 4.33 2.04 -3.00
CA GLY A 182 5.06 1.09 -2.17
C GLY A 182 4.44 0.92 -0.79
N ILE A 183 3.16 1.23 -0.64
CA ILE A 183 2.43 1.13 0.63
C ILE A 183 2.36 -0.36 0.97
N TYR A 184 2.85 -0.72 2.17
CA TYR A 184 3.03 -2.11 2.65
C TYR A 184 4.20 -2.89 2.03
N ALA A 185 4.97 -2.33 1.09
CA ALA A 185 6.07 -3.05 0.44
C ALA A 185 7.13 -3.53 1.43
N ILE A 186 7.50 -2.71 2.41
CA ILE A 186 8.47 -3.07 3.46
C ILE A 186 8.08 -4.36 4.19
N ASN A 187 6.81 -4.49 4.62
CA ASN A 187 6.36 -5.71 5.30
C ASN A 187 6.37 -6.91 4.34
N ARG A 188 5.91 -6.68 3.11
CA ARG A 188 5.79 -7.74 2.10
C ARG A 188 7.14 -8.34 1.75
N ILE A 189 8.20 -7.53 1.59
CA ILE A 189 9.53 -8.03 1.24
C ILE A 189 10.22 -8.74 2.40
N ARG A 190 9.91 -8.40 3.65
CA ARG A 190 10.43 -9.09 4.84
C ARG A 190 10.04 -10.56 4.91
N GLU A 191 8.97 -10.98 4.22
CA GLU A 191 8.61 -12.40 4.10
C GLU A 191 9.54 -13.20 3.17
N TYR A 192 10.30 -12.52 2.30
CA TYR A 192 11.08 -13.15 1.24
C TYR A 192 12.59 -12.96 1.40
N GLU A 193 12.99 -11.91 2.09
CA GLU A 193 14.38 -11.45 2.13
C GLU A 193 14.95 -11.57 3.55
N SER A 194 16.16 -12.11 3.64
CA SER A 194 17.02 -12.02 4.82
C SER A 194 17.29 -10.55 5.20
N ASP A 195 17.68 -10.28 6.45
CA ASP A 195 18.01 -8.91 6.88
C ASP A 195 19.08 -8.26 6.00
N HIS A 196 20.07 -9.02 5.54
CA HIS A 196 21.09 -8.52 4.63
C HIS A 196 20.48 -8.06 3.31
N ARG A 197 19.61 -8.89 2.70
CA ARG A 197 18.95 -8.58 1.43
C ARG A 197 17.93 -7.45 1.56
N PHE A 198 17.14 -7.46 2.62
CA PHE A 198 16.20 -6.38 2.96
C PHE A 198 16.91 -5.03 3.04
N ASN A 199 18.07 -4.97 3.71
CA ASN A 199 18.84 -3.73 3.81
C ASN A 199 19.42 -3.28 2.45
N HIS A 200 19.79 -4.22 1.58
CA HIS A 200 20.17 -3.92 0.19
C HIS A 200 18.98 -3.32 -0.57
N SER A 201 17.83 -3.99 -0.60
CA SER A 201 16.62 -3.51 -1.27
C SER A 201 16.17 -2.14 -0.76
N LEU A 202 16.30 -1.88 0.54
CA LEU A 202 16.00 -0.57 1.12
C LEU A 202 16.95 0.53 0.64
N ARG A 203 18.26 0.26 0.55
CA ARG A 203 19.25 1.22 0.03
C ARG A 203 19.04 1.51 -1.46
N VAL A 204 18.75 0.47 -2.25
CA VAL A 204 18.38 0.61 -3.67
C VAL A 204 17.11 1.45 -3.82
N ALA A 205 16.08 1.19 -3.02
CA ALA A 205 14.83 1.95 -3.04
C ALA A 205 15.05 3.45 -2.74
N TYR A 206 15.80 3.77 -1.70
CA TYR A 206 16.09 5.16 -1.35
C TYR A 206 16.88 5.87 -2.45
N MET A 207 17.94 5.24 -2.96
CA MET A 207 18.74 5.83 -4.04
C MET A 207 17.92 6.00 -5.32
N ALA A 208 17.13 5.00 -5.71
CA ALA A 208 16.26 5.09 -6.89
C ALA A 208 15.27 6.27 -6.77
N ARG A 209 14.68 6.46 -5.59
CA ARG A 209 13.79 7.60 -5.29
C ARG A 209 14.53 8.94 -5.40
N GLU A 210 15.72 9.06 -4.83
CA GLU A 210 16.51 10.29 -4.87
C GLU A 210 16.94 10.65 -6.30
N ILE A 211 17.42 9.66 -7.08
CA ILE A 211 17.72 9.86 -8.49
C ILE A 211 16.46 10.36 -9.20
N MET A 212 15.35 9.64 -9.08
CA MET A 212 14.12 9.98 -9.81
C MET A 212 13.55 11.34 -9.41
N ASN A 213 13.69 11.77 -8.15
CA ASN A 213 13.30 13.09 -7.67
C ASN A 213 13.97 14.25 -8.43
N ASN A 214 15.20 14.06 -8.94
CA ASN A 214 15.89 15.09 -9.71
C ASN A 214 15.36 15.25 -11.14
N PHE A 215 14.65 14.25 -11.67
CA PHE A 215 14.20 14.25 -13.08
C PHE A 215 12.68 14.29 -13.21
N ASP A 216 11.96 13.48 -12.44
CA ASP A 216 10.50 13.47 -12.37
C ASP A 216 10.03 13.09 -10.95
N PRO A 217 9.79 14.10 -10.09
CA PRO A 217 9.26 13.89 -8.74
C PRO A 217 7.97 13.08 -8.68
N LYS A 218 7.14 13.07 -9.74
CA LYS A 218 5.88 12.32 -9.76
C LYS A 218 6.12 10.81 -9.86
N MET A 219 7.26 10.39 -10.40
CA MET A 219 7.65 8.98 -10.54
C MET A 219 8.52 8.49 -9.38
N SER A 220 8.88 9.35 -8.43
CA SER A 220 9.77 9.02 -7.32
C SER A 220 9.28 7.87 -6.43
N ASN A 221 7.98 7.81 -6.17
CA ASN A 221 7.37 6.73 -5.40
C ASN A 221 7.34 5.40 -6.17
N ILE A 222 7.19 5.46 -7.49
CA ILE A 222 7.33 4.29 -8.37
C ILE A 222 8.78 3.79 -8.33
N ALA A 223 9.76 4.70 -8.42
CA ALA A 223 11.19 4.37 -8.32
C ALA A 223 11.56 3.77 -6.95
N TYR A 224 10.98 4.29 -5.87
CA TYR A 224 11.11 3.70 -4.54
C TYR A 224 10.56 2.27 -4.50
N THR A 225 9.36 2.07 -5.06
CA THR A 225 8.67 0.77 -5.07
C THR A 225 9.46 -0.29 -5.83
N ILE A 226 9.94 0.02 -7.04
CA ILE A 226 10.71 -0.95 -7.83
C ILE A 226 12.01 -1.32 -7.12
N GLY A 227 12.67 -0.37 -6.43
CA GLY A 227 13.87 -0.66 -5.64
C GLY A 227 13.60 -1.57 -4.45
N LEU A 228 12.45 -1.46 -3.78
CA LEU A 228 12.09 -2.38 -2.69
C LEU A 228 11.86 -3.80 -3.19
N TYR A 229 11.21 -3.96 -4.34
CA TYR A 229 10.78 -5.27 -4.84
C TYR A 229 11.74 -5.95 -5.81
N HIS A 230 12.78 -5.27 -6.33
CA HIS A 230 13.62 -5.80 -7.42
C HIS A 230 14.20 -7.19 -7.13
N ASP A 231 14.54 -7.44 -5.87
CA ASP A 231 15.20 -8.65 -5.41
C ASP A 231 14.28 -9.61 -4.62
N ILE A 232 12.96 -9.41 -4.65
CA ILE A 232 11.98 -10.19 -3.85
C ILE A 232 12.07 -11.71 -4.07
N ALA A 233 12.59 -12.17 -5.22
CA ALA A 233 12.78 -13.59 -5.52
C ALA A 233 14.25 -14.04 -5.49
N LYS A 234 15.18 -13.19 -5.06
CA LYS A 234 16.63 -13.42 -5.16
C LYS A 234 17.13 -14.59 -4.32
N GLU A 235 16.56 -14.76 -3.13
CA GLU A 235 16.91 -15.82 -2.18
C GLU A 235 16.08 -17.10 -2.37
N MET A 236 15.22 -17.13 -3.39
CA MET A 236 14.47 -18.33 -3.76
C MET A 236 15.44 -19.42 -4.26
N ALA A 237 15.25 -20.67 -3.80
CA ALA A 237 16.05 -21.82 -4.22
C ALA A 237 16.10 -21.98 -5.75
N ALA A 238 17.25 -22.40 -6.28
CA ALA A 238 17.50 -22.46 -7.72
C ALA A 238 16.50 -23.37 -8.44
N GLU A 239 16.20 -24.53 -7.87
CA GLU A 239 15.24 -25.51 -8.40
C GLU A 239 13.85 -24.89 -8.52
N LYS A 240 13.45 -24.12 -7.51
CA LYS A 240 12.16 -23.42 -7.49
C LYS A 240 12.11 -22.29 -8.51
N GLN A 241 13.19 -21.52 -8.66
CA GLN A 241 13.28 -20.49 -9.71
C GLN A 241 13.16 -21.09 -11.11
N ILE A 242 13.91 -22.17 -11.39
CA ILE A 242 13.88 -22.87 -12.68
C ILE A 242 12.49 -23.47 -12.93
N PHE A 243 11.86 -24.05 -11.90
CA PHE A 243 10.52 -24.62 -12.00
C PHE A 243 9.48 -23.56 -12.40
N ILE A 244 9.46 -22.41 -11.69
CA ILE A 244 8.53 -21.31 -12.00
C ILE A 244 8.79 -20.76 -13.40
N ALA A 245 10.06 -20.50 -13.74
CA ALA A 245 10.42 -19.97 -15.04
C ALA A 245 9.92 -20.86 -16.18
N LYS A 246 10.17 -22.18 -16.13
CA LYS A 246 9.80 -23.09 -17.21
C LYS A 246 8.30 -23.40 -17.26
N ASN A 247 7.68 -23.69 -16.10
CA ASN A 247 6.32 -24.24 -16.07
C ASN A 247 5.23 -23.18 -15.91
N ILE A 248 5.58 -21.99 -15.41
CA ILE A 248 4.60 -20.91 -15.17
C ILE A 248 4.85 -19.75 -16.14
N LEU A 249 6.10 -19.36 -16.35
CA LEU A 249 6.45 -18.20 -17.19
C LEU A 249 6.76 -18.56 -18.64
N GLY A 250 6.96 -19.84 -18.97
CA GLY A 250 7.35 -20.28 -20.32
C GLY A 250 8.77 -19.87 -20.72
N ILE A 251 9.63 -19.52 -19.76
CA ILE A 251 11.02 -19.12 -19.99
C ILE A 251 11.90 -20.37 -19.97
N HIS A 252 12.21 -20.89 -21.16
CA HIS A 252 13.04 -22.09 -21.32
C HIS A 252 14.52 -21.80 -21.50
N ASN A 253 14.86 -20.65 -22.08
CA ASN A 253 16.23 -20.23 -22.34
C ASN A 253 16.62 -19.07 -21.42
N PHE A 254 17.67 -19.26 -20.63
CA PHE A 254 18.20 -18.25 -19.72
C PHE A 254 19.71 -18.45 -19.53
N VAL A 255 20.44 -17.36 -19.34
CA VAL A 255 21.90 -17.39 -19.19
C VAL A 255 22.33 -18.06 -17.89
N SER A 256 21.55 -17.86 -16.82
CA SER A 256 21.75 -18.47 -15.50
C SER A 256 20.45 -18.42 -14.72
N TYR A 257 20.21 -19.36 -13.81
CA TYR A 257 19.05 -19.28 -12.93
C TYR A 257 19.06 -17.98 -12.10
N LYS A 258 20.25 -17.42 -11.83
CA LYS A 258 20.42 -16.20 -11.04
C LYS A 258 19.74 -14.97 -11.65
N VAL A 259 19.44 -14.94 -12.96
CA VAL A 259 18.72 -13.80 -13.57
C VAL A 259 17.20 -13.96 -13.50
N LEU A 260 16.70 -15.16 -13.15
CA LEU A 260 15.27 -15.46 -13.15
C LEU A 260 14.48 -14.73 -12.06
N HIS A 261 15.13 -14.30 -10.98
CA HIS A 261 14.46 -13.58 -9.89
C HIS A 261 13.77 -12.28 -10.34
N GLY A 262 14.27 -11.58 -11.38
CA GLY A 262 13.57 -10.41 -11.93
C GLY A 262 12.20 -10.78 -12.48
N TYR A 263 12.17 -11.77 -13.39
CA TYR A 263 10.93 -12.31 -13.98
C TYR A 263 9.97 -12.87 -12.93
N ILE A 264 10.50 -13.62 -11.96
CA ILE A 264 9.70 -14.20 -10.88
C ILE A 264 9.18 -13.10 -9.94
N GLY A 265 9.98 -12.07 -9.65
CA GLY A 265 9.57 -10.93 -8.84
C GLY A 265 8.41 -10.17 -9.47
N SER A 266 8.51 -9.87 -10.77
CA SER A 266 7.44 -9.26 -11.55
C SER A 266 6.16 -10.12 -11.51
N TYR A 267 6.30 -11.44 -11.67
CA TYR A 267 5.18 -12.39 -11.55
C TYR A 267 4.54 -12.39 -10.15
N ILE A 268 5.34 -12.36 -9.07
CA ILE A 268 4.84 -12.27 -7.69
C ILE A 268 4.02 -10.99 -7.51
N LEU A 269 4.52 -9.84 -7.97
CA LEU A 269 3.80 -8.57 -7.84
C LEU A 269 2.48 -8.60 -8.61
N LYS A 270 2.49 -9.13 -9.83
CA LYS A 270 1.30 -9.26 -10.67
C LYS A 270 0.23 -10.18 -10.06
N THR A 271 0.63 -11.27 -9.43
CA THR A 271 -0.30 -12.33 -8.98
C THR A 271 -0.65 -12.28 -7.50
N LYS A 272 0.30 -12.00 -6.60
CA LYS A 272 0.06 -11.93 -5.15
C LYS A 272 -0.40 -10.54 -4.69
N TYR A 273 0.10 -9.48 -5.33
CA TYR A 273 -0.21 -8.09 -4.97
C TYR A 273 -1.06 -7.37 -6.01
N LEU A 274 -1.49 -8.10 -7.05
CA LEU A 274 -2.35 -7.60 -8.13
C LEU A 274 -1.84 -6.27 -8.73
N CYS A 275 -0.52 -6.11 -8.80
CA CYS A 275 0.10 -4.94 -9.40
C CYS A 275 -0.23 -4.89 -10.90
N SER A 276 -0.84 -3.78 -11.33
CA SER A 276 -1.23 -3.53 -12.72
C SER A 276 -0.32 -2.53 -13.43
N ASN A 277 0.54 -1.81 -12.67
CA ASN A 277 1.42 -0.79 -13.22
C ASN A 277 2.54 -1.45 -14.06
N LYS A 278 2.42 -1.30 -15.38
CA LYS A 278 3.36 -1.89 -16.34
C LYS A 278 4.78 -1.40 -16.15
N LEU A 279 4.99 -0.15 -15.73
CA LEU A 279 6.33 0.39 -15.50
C LEU A 279 7.03 -0.30 -14.32
N ILE A 280 6.29 -0.56 -13.23
CA ILE A 280 6.81 -1.30 -12.07
C ILE A 280 7.19 -2.73 -12.48
N LEU A 281 6.25 -3.42 -13.12
CA LEU A 281 6.42 -4.81 -13.52
C LEU A 281 7.62 -4.96 -14.48
N GLN A 282 7.71 -4.08 -15.49
CA GLN A 282 8.78 -4.08 -16.48
C GLN A 282 10.14 -3.79 -15.87
N ALA A 283 10.26 -2.76 -15.01
CA ALA A 283 11.53 -2.42 -14.38
C ALA A 283 12.09 -3.59 -13.57
N ILE A 284 11.26 -4.25 -12.76
CA ILE A 284 11.67 -5.41 -11.97
C ILE A 284 12.03 -6.60 -12.86
N ASP A 285 11.23 -6.86 -13.91
CA ASP A 285 11.42 -7.97 -14.85
C ASP A 285 12.82 -7.94 -15.49
N ARG A 286 13.24 -6.77 -15.99
CA ARG A 286 14.48 -6.62 -16.76
C ARG A 286 15.67 -5.99 -16.04
N HIS A 287 15.57 -5.70 -14.74
CA HIS A 287 16.64 -5.00 -14.01
C HIS A 287 18.00 -5.72 -14.01
N THR A 288 18.02 -7.04 -14.21
CA THR A 288 19.27 -7.82 -14.23
C THR A 288 19.97 -7.79 -15.58
N LEU A 289 19.20 -7.83 -16.66
CA LEU A 289 19.65 -7.87 -18.04
C LEU A 289 18.73 -6.98 -18.89
N PRO A 290 18.96 -5.65 -18.93
CA PRO A 290 18.02 -4.69 -19.51
C PRO A 290 17.62 -4.92 -20.97
N TYR A 291 18.48 -5.59 -21.75
CA TYR A 291 18.28 -5.88 -23.18
C TYR A 291 18.03 -7.37 -23.48
N TYR A 292 18.08 -8.26 -22.49
CA TYR A 292 17.93 -9.70 -22.76
C TYR A 292 16.46 -10.07 -22.90
N GLN A 293 16.07 -10.55 -24.09
CA GLN A 293 14.68 -10.84 -24.49
C GLN A 293 13.82 -9.60 -24.75
N TYR A 294 14.43 -8.43 -24.95
CA TYR A 294 13.74 -7.19 -25.30
C TYR A 294 14.38 -6.57 -26.55
N ASP A 295 13.53 -6.08 -27.45
CA ASP A 295 13.95 -5.36 -28.67
C ASP A 295 13.83 -3.83 -28.52
N ASP A 296 13.32 -3.36 -27.38
CA ASP A 296 13.13 -1.94 -27.05
C ASP A 296 14.20 -1.39 -26.09
N GLU A 297 14.39 -0.08 -26.12
CA GLU A 297 15.29 0.63 -25.22
C GLU A 297 14.76 0.66 -23.78
N PRO A 298 15.64 0.48 -22.76
CA PRO A 298 15.30 0.70 -21.36
C PRO A 298 14.72 2.11 -21.14
N ASN A 299 13.53 2.17 -20.53
CA ASN A 299 12.89 3.40 -20.12
C ASN A 299 13.60 3.98 -18.88
N ILE A 300 13.19 5.18 -18.47
CA ILE A 300 13.87 5.89 -17.37
C ILE A 300 13.88 5.10 -16.05
N LEU A 301 12.81 4.37 -15.71
CA LEU A 301 12.74 3.60 -14.47
C LEU A 301 13.60 2.34 -14.51
N ASP A 302 13.70 1.68 -15.66
CA ASP A 302 14.62 0.54 -15.82
C ASP A 302 16.06 0.99 -15.57
N LYS A 303 16.43 2.14 -16.16
CA LYS A 303 17.75 2.75 -16.02
C LYS A 303 18.01 3.17 -14.59
N VAL A 304 17.06 3.84 -13.94
CA VAL A 304 17.16 4.26 -12.54
C VAL A 304 17.34 3.05 -11.62
N LEU A 305 16.55 1.99 -11.79
CA LEU A 305 16.66 0.80 -10.96
C LEU A 305 18.00 0.08 -11.18
N TYR A 306 18.41 -0.08 -12.45
CA TYR A 306 19.71 -0.66 -12.78
C TYR A 306 20.86 0.10 -12.12
N LEU A 307 20.85 1.42 -12.24
CA LEU A 307 21.86 2.28 -11.62
C LEU A 307 21.82 2.18 -10.10
N ALA A 308 20.64 2.25 -9.48
CA ALA A 308 20.50 2.17 -8.03
C ALA A 308 21.03 0.84 -7.47
N ASP A 309 20.74 -0.31 -8.10
CA ASP A 309 21.25 -1.62 -7.67
C ASP A 309 22.80 -1.71 -7.71
N LYS A 310 23.41 -1.03 -8.69
CA LYS A 310 24.86 -1.02 -8.90
C LYS A 310 25.60 0.08 -8.15
N LEU A 311 24.90 1.09 -7.65
CA LEU A 311 25.52 2.28 -7.08
C LEU A 311 25.04 2.60 -5.66
N GLU A 312 24.16 1.79 -5.07
CA GLU A 312 23.65 2.00 -3.71
C GLU A 312 24.80 2.22 -2.69
N PRO A 313 24.58 2.92 -1.57
CA PRO A 313 25.64 3.42 -0.71
C PRO A 313 26.68 2.41 -0.20
N SER A 314 26.35 1.12 -0.09
CA SER A 314 27.31 0.09 0.33
C SER A 314 28.24 -0.39 -0.79
N ARG A 315 27.97 -0.02 -2.05
CA ARG A 315 28.86 -0.30 -3.19
C ARG A 315 30.16 0.48 -3.11
N THR A 316 31.23 -0.18 -3.53
CA THR A 316 32.60 0.32 -3.52
C THR A 316 33.19 0.34 -4.95
N ASP A 317 34.41 0.89 -5.09
CA ASP A 317 35.14 0.84 -6.37
C ASP A 317 35.48 -0.60 -6.80
N GLU A 318 35.45 -1.57 -5.90
CA GLU A 318 35.56 -2.99 -6.23
C GLU A 318 34.27 -3.57 -6.85
N ASP A 319 33.12 -2.92 -6.66
CA ASP A 319 31.86 -3.31 -7.30
C ASP A 319 31.71 -2.69 -8.70
N VAL A 320 32.40 -1.56 -8.93
CA VAL A 320 32.34 -0.77 -10.16
C VAL A 320 33.77 -0.50 -10.62
N PHE A 321 34.34 -1.43 -11.39
CA PHE A 321 35.73 -1.25 -11.84
C PHE A 321 35.81 -0.20 -12.98
N GLY A 322 36.98 0.40 -13.17
CA GLY A 322 37.27 1.35 -14.27
C GLY A 322 37.19 2.83 -13.89
N LYS A 323 36.06 3.30 -13.37
CA LYS A 323 35.90 4.64 -12.75
C LYS A 323 35.37 4.46 -11.32
N SER A 324 35.55 5.45 -10.45
CA SER A 324 35.07 5.32 -9.08
C SER A 324 33.54 5.22 -9.02
N VAL A 325 33.01 4.49 -8.03
CA VAL A 325 31.57 4.43 -7.73
C VAL A 325 31.00 5.84 -7.52
N GLN A 326 31.81 6.74 -6.95
CA GLN A 326 31.44 8.13 -6.72
C GLN A 326 31.21 8.90 -8.03
N TYR A 327 32.03 8.67 -9.06
CA TYR A 327 31.82 9.26 -10.38
C TYR A 327 30.44 8.89 -10.94
N PHE A 328 30.09 7.60 -10.89
CA PHE A 328 28.80 7.13 -11.41
C PHE A 328 27.61 7.60 -10.56
N ARG A 329 27.76 7.70 -9.24
CA ARG A 329 26.75 8.31 -8.37
C ARG A 329 26.47 9.75 -8.79
N GLU A 330 27.50 10.59 -8.89
CA GLU A 330 27.35 11.98 -9.32
C GLU A 330 26.74 12.13 -10.71
N LEU A 331 27.12 11.24 -11.63
CA LEU A 331 26.57 11.23 -12.97
C LEU A 331 25.10 10.77 -12.98
N ALA A 332 24.73 9.77 -12.18
CA ALA A 332 23.34 9.30 -12.06
C ALA A 332 22.37 10.40 -11.62
N TYR A 333 22.81 11.28 -10.70
CA TYR A 333 22.01 12.43 -10.25
C TYR A 333 21.91 13.57 -11.26
N LYS A 334 22.77 13.61 -12.29
CA LYS A 334 22.83 14.67 -13.31
C LYS A 334 22.25 14.25 -14.66
N ASP A 335 22.53 13.02 -15.10
CA ASP A 335 22.13 12.47 -16.39
C ASP A 335 22.04 10.93 -16.31
N VAL A 336 20.84 10.42 -16.06
CA VAL A 336 20.56 8.97 -15.96
C VAL A 336 20.90 8.23 -17.24
N ASN A 337 20.60 8.80 -18.41
CA ASN A 337 20.81 8.11 -19.69
C ASN A 337 22.31 7.94 -19.96
N LYS A 338 23.08 9.01 -19.78
CA LYS A 338 24.53 8.95 -19.93
C LYS A 338 25.16 8.00 -18.91
N CYS A 339 24.75 8.10 -17.64
CA CYS A 339 25.26 7.21 -16.59
C CYS A 339 24.99 5.73 -16.91
N PHE A 340 23.76 5.41 -17.30
CA PHE A 340 23.36 4.05 -17.67
C PHE A 340 24.17 3.52 -18.84
N ASN A 341 24.28 4.30 -19.93
CA ASN A 341 25.02 3.88 -21.12
C ASN A 341 26.51 3.64 -20.82
N GLU A 342 27.15 4.52 -20.06
CA GLU A 342 28.55 4.35 -19.66
C GLU A 342 28.76 3.12 -18.78
N LEU A 343 27.95 2.96 -17.72
CA LEU A 343 28.08 1.84 -16.79
C LEU A 343 27.74 0.50 -17.44
N TYR A 344 26.67 0.45 -18.24
CA TYR A 344 26.24 -0.76 -18.92
C TYR A 344 27.26 -1.23 -19.96
N SER A 345 27.72 -0.34 -20.85
CA SER A 345 28.72 -0.67 -21.87
C SER A 345 30.00 -1.20 -21.23
N TRP A 346 30.45 -0.53 -20.17
CA TRP A 346 31.63 -0.94 -19.42
C TRP A 346 31.48 -2.34 -18.80
N LEU A 347 30.35 -2.65 -18.18
CA LEU A 347 30.08 -3.99 -17.61
C LEU A 347 30.06 -5.08 -18.70
N GLN A 348 29.49 -4.79 -19.88
CA GLN A 348 29.46 -5.75 -20.99
C GLN A 348 30.86 -6.06 -21.54
N GLU A 349 31.74 -5.07 -21.63
CA GLU A 349 33.12 -5.25 -22.10
C GLU A 349 33.95 -6.06 -21.09
N ASN A 350 33.81 -5.78 -19.79
CA ASN A 350 34.67 -6.37 -18.76
C ASN A 350 34.19 -7.71 -18.22
N LEU A 351 32.89 -8.04 -18.34
CA LEU A 351 32.38 -9.38 -18.03
C LEU A 351 32.68 -10.40 -19.14
N LYS A 352 32.86 -9.96 -20.39
CA LYS A 352 33.32 -10.83 -21.49
C LYS A 352 34.76 -11.33 -21.30
N GLY A 353 35.60 -10.60 -20.55
CA GLY A 353 36.99 -10.99 -20.25
C GLY A 353 37.18 -11.97 -19.08
N LYS A 354 36.10 -12.36 -18.38
CA LYS A 354 36.13 -13.28 -17.22
C LYS A 354 35.38 -14.61 -17.46
N LYS A 355 34.99 -14.91 -18.70
CA LYS A 355 34.36 -16.18 -19.09
C LYS A 355 35.34 -17.18 -19.66
#